data_AF-A0A7C5LPK3-F1
#
_entry.id   AF-A0A7C5LPK3-F1
#
_cell.length_a   1.000
_cell.length_b   1.000
_cell.length_c   1.000
_cell.angle_alpha   90.00
_cell.angle_beta   90.00
_cell.angle_gamma   90.00
#
_symmetry.space_group_name_H-M   'P 1'
#
loop_
_entity.id
_entity.type
_entity.pdbx_description
1 polymer ?
#
loop_
_entity_poly.entity_id
_entity_poly.type
_entity_poly.pdbx_seq_one_letter_code
_entity_poly.pdbx_strand_id
1 'polypeptide(L)'
;NIENKHDERLFFRWDDAAAPEEPVAPDRVRVRFGAATRREYDRHVAGYLERRKERQGKEAALPRPSTFVIQGHRLQPGTLVYCQRDAQGRVVLLRPVSMPRLPHPSPREDLLPAHLHRCVDRDRLCPACRVFGWVREGATDKEADVAYAGRVRFSHARLVSDGGKPPLDEITLAILGTPKPTTTYFYLANKKGLPPQGEPDVKYDKDRYQLRGRKFYLHPRGANPREREYRTDSKTHMNRTIRGARPAGTRFQFTIDFRNLAAVELGALLWALEMDGRAAHQLGLGKPLGFGSVRIRVSELALIDQRQRYLDLAYGGGWQAWSGEALGPAMKRYLDAFKEAMKAAYGRGQRSFDELINIRDLLAILALEGKRQLPIHYPRPPLQRDGVWRDEPLPEGNNFEWFVGNKRRAVAPEYHDLGPYALPLPEEDGGLPLITRKGED
;
A
#
# COMPACT_ATOMS: atom_id res chain seq x y z
N ASN A 1 -16.22 5.46 -11.24
CA ASN A 1 -17.52 6.04 -10.87
C ASN A 1 -18.14 6.53 -12.14
N ILE A 2 -19.36 6.08 -12.39
CA ILE A 2 -20.28 6.78 -13.29
C ILE A 2 -20.48 8.18 -12.64
N GLU A 3 -20.52 9.23 -13.46
CA GLU A 3 -20.10 10.59 -13.11
C GLU A 3 -20.97 11.34 -12.07
N ASN A 4 -21.37 12.59 -12.31
CA ASN A 4 -21.97 13.47 -11.31
C ASN A 4 -23.29 12.89 -10.76
N LYS A 5 -23.27 12.42 -9.51
CA LYS A 5 -24.43 11.86 -8.78
C LYS A 5 -25.69 12.73 -8.77
N HIS A 6 -25.54 14.02 -9.04
CA HIS A 6 -26.65 14.95 -9.12
C HIS A 6 -27.57 14.63 -10.31
N ASP A 7 -27.00 14.16 -11.42
CA ASP A 7 -27.69 13.92 -12.69
C ASP A 7 -28.28 12.50 -12.77
N GLU A 8 -28.12 11.71 -11.69
CA GLU A 8 -28.54 10.31 -11.58
C GLU A 8 -29.90 10.13 -10.87
N ARG A 9 -30.62 11.23 -10.58
CA ARG A 9 -31.82 11.21 -9.75
C ARG A 9 -33.08 11.45 -10.56
N LEU A 10 -33.95 10.43 -10.58
CA LEU A 10 -35.37 10.62 -10.86
C LEU A 10 -36.03 11.04 -9.54
N PHE A 11 -36.71 12.19 -9.56
CA PHE A 11 -37.44 12.70 -8.40
C PHE A 11 -38.92 12.32 -8.56
N PHE A 12 -39.44 11.59 -7.59
CA PHE A 12 -40.87 11.38 -7.42
C PHE A 12 -41.33 12.32 -6.31
N ARG A 13 -42.49 12.97 -6.46
CA ARG A 13 -43.00 13.79 -5.37
C ARG A 13 -43.72 12.88 -4.39
N TRP A 14 -43.60 13.20 -3.10
CA TRP A 14 -44.25 12.43 -2.04
C TRP A 14 -45.79 12.57 -2.07
N ASP A 15 -46.30 13.58 -2.79
CA ASP A 15 -47.72 13.90 -2.98
C ASP A 15 -48.26 13.52 -4.37
N ASP A 16 -47.52 12.72 -5.16
CA ASP A 16 -48.02 12.17 -6.42
C ASP A 16 -49.18 11.21 -6.12
N ALA A 17 -50.42 11.68 -6.35
CA ALA A 17 -51.66 10.94 -6.06
C ALA A 17 -52.00 9.85 -7.09
N ALA A 18 -51.35 9.88 -8.26
CA ALA A 18 -51.44 8.87 -9.30
C ALA A 18 -50.13 8.07 -9.36
N ALA A 19 -50.21 6.78 -9.73
CA ALA A 19 -49.00 6.03 -10.06
C ALA A 19 -48.23 6.78 -11.15
N PRO A 20 -46.91 6.99 -11.00
CA PRO A 20 -46.14 7.70 -12.02
C PRO A 20 -46.28 6.96 -13.35
N GLU A 21 -46.54 7.69 -14.43
CA GLU A 21 -46.51 7.12 -15.78
C GLU A 21 -45.14 6.48 -16.00
N GLU A 22 -45.12 5.27 -16.59
CA GLU A 22 -43.86 4.62 -16.92
C GLU A 22 -43.07 5.53 -17.87
N PRO A 23 -41.84 5.96 -17.51
CA PRO A 23 -41.09 6.88 -18.34
C PRO A 23 -40.77 6.22 -19.69
N VAL A 24 -41.35 6.74 -20.77
CA VAL A 24 -41.08 6.27 -22.13
C VAL A 24 -39.76 6.84 -22.61
N ALA A 25 -38.74 5.97 -22.72
CA ALA A 25 -37.45 6.36 -23.25
C ALA A 25 -37.58 6.73 -24.75
N PRO A 26 -37.14 7.94 -25.18
CA PRO A 26 -37.26 8.37 -26.57
C PRO A 26 -36.46 7.45 -27.51
N ASP A 27 -36.90 7.30 -28.75
CA ASP A 27 -36.30 6.34 -29.70
C ASP A 27 -34.78 6.53 -29.86
N ARG A 28 -34.30 7.78 -29.79
CA ARG A 28 -32.87 8.13 -29.86
C ARG A 28 -32.00 7.48 -28.77
N VAL A 29 -32.57 7.09 -27.63
CA VAL A 29 -31.84 6.41 -26.55
C VAL A 29 -32.08 4.89 -26.53
N ARG A 30 -33.00 4.37 -27.35
CA ARG A 30 -33.26 2.93 -27.44
C ARG A 30 -32.10 2.23 -28.14
N VAL A 31 -31.56 1.20 -27.50
CA VAL A 31 -30.46 0.40 -28.03
C VAL A 31 -30.71 -1.07 -27.81
N ARG A 32 -30.37 -1.88 -28.82
CA ARG A 32 -30.39 -3.32 -28.71
C ARG A 32 -29.11 -3.80 -28.03
N PHE A 33 -29.22 -4.81 -27.19
CA PHE A 33 -28.10 -5.50 -26.56
C PHE A 33 -28.27 -7.01 -26.70
N GLY A 34 -27.16 -7.73 -26.72
CA GLY A 34 -27.15 -9.18 -26.95
C GLY A 34 -27.24 -10.00 -25.67
N ALA A 35 -27.39 -11.32 -25.85
CA ALA A 35 -27.43 -12.29 -24.75
C ALA A 35 -26.16 -12.29 -23.87
N ALA A 36 -25.00 -11.94 -24.44
CA ALA A 36 -23.75 -11.84 -23.68
C ALA A 36 -23.82 -10.73 -22.61
N THR A 37 -24.26 -9.52 -22.99
CA THR A 37 -24.47 -8.39 -22.07
C THR A 37 -25.48 -8.73 -20.99
N ARG A 38 -26.57 -9.45 -21.35
CA ARG A 38 -27.56 -9.93 -20.38
C ARG A 38 -26.96 -10.89 -19.35
N ARG A 39 -26.23 -11.91 -19.82
CA ARG A 39 -25.59 -12.90 -18.93
C ARG A 39 -24.59 -12.25 -17.98
N GLU A 40 -23.85 -11.26 -18.47
CA GLU A 40 -22.89 -10.52 -17.67
C GLU A 40 -23.59 -9.70 -16.57
N TYR A 41 -24.68 -9.00 -16.89
CA TYR A 41 -25.52 -8.31 -15.92
C TYR A 41 -26.03 -9.26 -14.82
N ASP A 42 -26.61 -10.40 -15.22
CA ASP A 42 -27.19 -11.36 -14.29
C ASP A 42 -26.11 -11.97 -13.37
N ARG A 43 -24.93 -12.29 -13.93
CA ARG A 43 -23.75 -12.75 -13.17
C ARG A 43 -23.30 -11.71 -12.15
N HIS A 44 -23.28 -10.43 -12.53
CA HIS A 44 -22.87 -9.35 -11.64
C HIS A 44 -23.84 -9.19 -10.45
N VAL A 45 -25.15 -9.23 -10.72
CA VAL A 45 -26.20 -9.18 -9.68
C VAL A 45 -26.11 -10.40 -8.76
N ALA A 46 -25.95 -11.60 -9.31
CA ALA A 46 -25.82 -12.84 -8.53
C ALA A 46 -24.62 -12.77 -7.57
N GLY A 47 -23.43 -12.45 -8.07
CA GLY A 47 -22.24 -12.34 -7.22
C GLY A 47 -22.35 -11.22 -6.18
N TYR A 48 -23.16 -10.18 -6.43
CA TYR A 48 -23.46 -9.16 -5.44
C TYR A 48 -24.33 -9.68 -4.29
N LEU A 49 -25.33 -10.49 -4.62
CA LEU A 49 -26.22 -11.12 -3.64
C LEU A 49 -25.51 -12.21 -2.83
N GLU A 50 -24.61 -12.99 -3.43
CA GLU A 50 -23.77 -13.98 -2.73
C GLU A 50 -22.91 -13.32 -1.65
N ARG A 51 -22.17 -12.25 -2.00
CA ARG A 51 -21.40 -11.47 -1.02
C ARG A 51 -22.26 -10.89 0.10
N ARG A 52 -23.55 -10.62 -0.16
CA ARG A 52 -24.49 -10.14 0.87
C ARG A 52 -24.88 -11.26 1.83
N LYS A 53 -25.09 -12.48 1.34
CA LYS A 53 -25.41 -13.66 2.16
C LYS A 53 -24.24 -14.04 3.08
N GLU A 54 -23.02 -14.11 2.55
CA GLU A 54 -21.80 -14.46 3.30
C GLU A 54 -21.47 -13.47 4.44
N ARG A 55 -22.07 -12.27 4.42
CA ARG A 55 -21.79 -11.17 5.37
C ARG A 55 -22.78 -11.05 6.51
N GLN A 56 -23.85 -11.84 6.55
CA GLN A 56 -24.71 -11.92 7.73
C GLN A 56 -23.91 -12.57 8.87
N GLY A 57 -23.09 -11.78 9.58
CA GLY A 57 -22.32 -12.21 10.75
C GLY A 57 -20.83 -11.79 10.81
N LYS A 58 -20.24 -11.07 9.83
CA LYS A 58 -18.81 -10.68 9.87
C LYS A 58 -18.57 -9.23 9.45
N GLU A 59 -17.74 -8.51 10.22
CA GLU A 59 -17.46 -7.09 10.05
C GLU A 59 -16.31 -6.73 9.07
N ALA A 60 -16.53 -5.62 8.36
CA ALA A 60 -15.58 -4.55 8.02
C ALA A 60 -14.64 -4.54 6.77
N ALA A 61 -14.44 -5.60 5.97
CA ALA A 61 -13.35 -5.54 4.96
C ALA A 61 -13.71 -5.11 3.50
N LEU A 62 -14.96 -5.13 3.05
CA LEU A 62 -15.34 -4.73 1.66
C LEU A 62 -16.54 -3.76 1.68
N PRO A 63 -16.75 -2.91 0.65
CA PRO A 63 -17.91 -2.02 0.61
C PRO A 63 -19.23 -2.79 0.81
N ARG A 64 -20.13 -2.23 1.63
CA ARG A 64 -21.44 -2.83 1.89
C ARG A 64 -22.22 -2.93 0.57
N PRO A 65 -22.83 -4.09 0.27
CA PRO A 65 -23.78 -4.19 -0.82
C PRO A 65 -24.92 -3.18 -0.57
N SER A 66 -25.19 -2.33 -1.56
CA SER A 66 -26.39 -1.51 -1.71
C SER A 66 -27.62 -2.28 -1.26
N THR A 67 -28.35 -1.70 -0.30
CA THR A 67 -29.60 -2.24 0.24
C THR A 67 -30.70 -2.33 -0.81
N PHE A 68 -30.59 -1.49 -1.86
CA PHE A 68 -31.52 -1.42 -2.99
C PHE A 68 -31.39 -2.57 -4.00
N VAL A 69 -30.37 -3.43 -3.87
CA VAL A 69 -30.27 -4.67 -4.64
C VAL A 69 -30.83 -5.80 -3.78
N ILE A 70 -32.14 -6.04 -3.95
CA ILE A 70 -32.88 -7.06 -3.21
C ILE A 70 -32.82 -8.43 -3.88
N GLN A 71 -33.10 -9.48 -3.10
CA GLN A 71 -33.22 -10.83 -3.62
C GLN A 71 -34.34 -10.88 -4.66
N GLY A 72 -34.08 -11.49 -5.82
CA GLY A 72 -35.03 -11.54 -6.94
C GLY A 72 -34.91 -10.39 -7.95
N HIS A 73 -33.96 -9.46 -7.77
CA HIS A 73 -33.69 -8.42 -8.77
C HIS A 73 -33.32 -9.04 -10.14
N ARG A 74 -34.09 -8.69 -11.19
CA ARG A 74 -33.90 -9.18 -12.56
C ARG A 74 -34.00 -8.01 -13.52
N LEU A 75 -33.22 -8.06 -14.60
CA LEU A 75 -33.42 -7.12 -15.71
C LEU A 75 -34.73 -7.46 -16.42
N GLN A 76 -35.66 -6.51 -16.44
CA GLN A 76 -36.98 -6.61 -17.07
C GLN A 76 -37.41 -5.23 -17.58
N PRO A 77 -38.45 -5.12 -18.43
CA PRO A 77 -39.02 -3.82 -18.77
C PRO A 77 -39.26 -2.96 -17.51
N GLY A 78 -38.98 -1.66 -17.59
CA GLY A 78 -39.01 -0.74 -16.44
C GLY A 78 -37.78 -0.77 -15.52
N THR A 79 -36.82 -1.68 -15.70
CA THR A 79 -35.61 -1.70 -14.87
C THR A 79 -34.66 -0.57 -15.24
N LEU A 80 -34.30 0.26 -14.26
CA LEU A 80 -33.31 1.31 -14.45
C LEU A 80 -31.89 0.74 -14.46
N VAL A 81 -31.16 1.01 -15.54
CA VAL A 81 -29.79 0.55 -15.73
C VAL A 81 -28.89 1.65 -16.28
N TYR A 82 -27.64 1.64 -15.87
CA TYR A 82 -26.58 2.29 -16.62
C TYR A 82 -26.25 1.45 -17.86
N CYS A 83 -26.17 2.12 -19.01
CA CYS A 83 -25.82 1.52 -20.28
C CYS A 83 -24.51 2.12 -20.79
N GLN A 84 -23.46 1.31 -20.87
CA GLN A 84 -22.21 1.70 -21.53
C GLN A 84 -22.22 1.25 -22.98
N ARG A 85 -21.84 2.17 -23.88
CA ARG A 85 -21.69 1.91 -25.31
C ARG A 85 -20.22 2.01 -25.72
N ASP A 86 -19.81 1.23 -26.72
CA ASP A 86 -18.52 1.43 -27.38
C ASP A 86 -18.58 2.59 -28.40
N ALA A 87 -17.44 2.86 -29.06
CA ALA A 87 -17.34 3.92 -30.07
C ALA A 87 -18.28 3.69 -31.28
N GLN A 88 -18.71 2.45 -31.50
CA GLN A 88 -19.65 2.05 -32.56
C GLN A 88 -21.11 2.08 -32.07
N GLY A 89 -21.38 2.54 -30.85
CA GLY A 89 -22.72 2.65 -30.27
C GLY A 89 -23.30 1.33 -29.76
N ARG A 90 -22.55 0.23 -29.77
CA ARG A 90 -23.01 -1.08 -29.31
C ARG A 90 -22.98 -1.14 -27.79
N VAL A 91 -24.00 -1.76 -27.20
CA VAL A 91 -24.06 -1.93 -25.73
C VAL A 91 -23.06 -2.97 -25.27
N VAL A 92 -22.03 -2.50 -24.56
CA VAL A 92 -20.97 -3.35 -24.00
C VAL A 92 -21.18 -3.68 -22.53
N LEU A 93 -21.98 -2.89 -21.82
CA LEU A 93 -22.23 -3.08 -20.39
C LEU A 93 -23.61 -2.61 -19.97
N LEU A 94 -24.26 -3.38 -19.09
CA LEU A 94 -25.42 -2.96 -18.34
C LEU A 94 -25.16 -3.10 -16.83
N ARG A 95 -25.60 -2.13 -16.02
CA ARG A 95 -25.50 -2.19 -14.56
C ARG A 95 -26.77 -1.67 -13.88
N PRO A 96 -27.24 -2.26 -12.78
CA PRO A 96 -28.28 -1.63 -11.97
C PRO A 96 -27.85 -0.22 -11.55
N VAL A 97 -28.75 0.77 -11.62
CA VAL A 97 -28.44 2.13 -11.14
C VAL A 97 -28.07 2.19 -9.66
N SER A 98 -28.55 1.20 -8.90
CA SER A 98 -28.22 0.99 -7.48
C SER A 98 -26.78 0.48 -7.23
N MET A 99 -26.00 0.25 -8.29
CA MET A 99 -24.60 -0.21 -8.25
C MET A 99 -23.67 0.80 -8.98
N PRO A 100 -23.21 1.86 -8.31
CA PRO A 100 -22.53 3.00 -8.96
C PRO A 100 -21.08 2.76 -9.38
N ARG A 101 -20.55 1.54 -9.17
CA ARG A 101 -19.13 1.22 -9.40
C ARG A 101 -18.98 0.11 -10.43
N LEU A 102 -18.34 0.45 -11.54
CA LEU A 102 -17.93 -0.54 -12.53
C LEU A 102 -16.74 -1.35 -12.01
N PRO A 103 -16.70 -2.67 -12.28
CA PRO A 103 -15.51 -3.45 -12.01
C PRO A 103 -14.36 -2.99 -12.92
N HIS A 104 -13.13 -3.23 -12.49
CA HIS A 104 -11.98 -3.11 -13.37
C HIS A 104 -11.90 -4.31 -14.33
N PRO A 105 -11.21 -4.19 -15.48
CA PRO A 105 -11.04 -5.30 -16.43
C PRO A 105 -10.47 -6.58 -15.82
N SER A 106 -9.61 -6.45 -14.81
CA SER A 106 -9.01 -7.59 -14.10
C SER A 106 -9.15 -7.43 -12.57
N PRO A 107 -9.30 -8.54 -11.83
CA PRO A 107 -9.06 -8.58 -10.38
C PRO A 107 -7.65 -8.08 -10.07
N ARG A 108 -7.43 -7.52 -8.87
CA ARG A 108 -6.10 -7.01 -8.49
C ARG A 108 -5.12 -8.14 -8.25
N GLU A 109 -5.65 -9.26 -7.79
CA GLU A 109 -4.95 -10.51 -7.51
C GLU A 109 -4.28 -11.06 -8.77
N ASP A 110 -4.93 -10.92 -9.92
CA ASP A 110 -4.38 -11.31 -11.23
C ASP A 110 -3.16 -10.48 -11.65
N LEU A 111 -3.02 -9.26 -11.11
CA LEU A 111 -1.86 -8.41 -11.37
C LEU A 111 -0.69 -8.70 -10.40
N LEU A 112 -0.88 -9.55 -9.38
CA LEU A 112 0.16 -9.92 -8.44
C LEU A 112 1.05 -11.02 -9.05
N PRO A 113 2.36 -10.78 -9.25
CA PRO A 113 3.27 -11.79 -9.77
C PRO A 113 3.31 -13.04 -8.88
N ALA A 114 3.38 -14.23 -9.49
CA ALA A 114 3.34 -15.53 -8.81
C ALA A 114 4.26 -15.64 -7.57
N HIS A 115 5.48 -15.11 -7.67
CA HIS A 115 6.47 -15.16 -6.58
C HIS A 115 6.14 -14.25 -5.36
N LEU A 116 5.15 -13.36 -5.49
CA LEU A 116 4.64 -12.54 -4.39
C LEU A 116 3.35 -13.09 -3.77
N HIS A 117 2.83 -14.20 -4.31
CA HIS A 117 1.72 -14.91 -3.67
C HIS A 117 2.19 -15.55 -2.36
N ARG A 118 1.22 -15.83 -1.49
CA ARG A 118 1.46 -16.54 -0.23
C ARG A 118 2.00 -17.93 -0.55
N CYS A 119 2.99 -18.38 0.22
CA CYS A 119 3.45 -19.76 0.12
C CYS A 119 2.33 -20.71 0.56
N VAL A 120 2.13 -21.79 -0.20
CA VAL A 120 1.09 -22.80 0.06
C VAL A 120 1.66 -24.20 0.31
N ASP A 121 2.94 -24.39 -0.03
CA ASP A 121 3.66 -25.65 0.02
C ASP A 121 4.84 -25.50 1.00
N ARG A 122 4.89 -26.40 2.00
CA ARG A 122 5.91 -26.43 3.05
C ARG A 122 7.31 -26.69 2.48
N ASP A 123 7.43 -27.44 1.39
CA ASP A 123 8.74 -27.77 0.80
C ASP A 123 9.22 -26.71 -0.18
N ARG A 124 8.38 -25.71 -0.47
CA ARG A 124 8.67 -24.59 -1.39
C ARG A 124 8.49 -23.22 -0.72
N LEU A 125 8.74 -23.14 0.58
CA LEU A 125 8.67 -21.89 1.33
C LEU A 125 9.71 -20.88 0.84
N CYS A 126 9.30 -19.63 0.70
CA CYS A 126 10.22 -18.53 0.43
C CYS A 126 11.19 -18.31 1.61
N PRO A 127 12.33 -17.63 1.39
CA PRO A 127 13.33 -17.42 2.45
C PRO A 127 12.75 -16.79 3.72
N ALA A 128 11.82 -15.84 3.59
CA ALA A 128 11.17 -15.21 4.74
C ALA A 128 10.33 -16.22 5.54
N CYS A 129 9.50 -17.04 4.89
CA CYS A 129 8.70 -18.07 5.55
C CYS A 129 9.56 -19.12 6.26
N ARG A 130 10.71 -19.50 5.68
CA ARG A 130 11.65 -20.44 6.31
C ARG A 130 12.33 -19.86 7.55
N VAL A 131 12.50 -18.55 7.63
CA VAL A 131 13.19 -17.86 8.73
C VAL A 131 12.21 -17.45 9.84
N PHE A 132 11.12 -16.79 9.47
CA PHE A 132 10.13 -16.25 10.42
C PHE A 132 8.99 -17.21 10.75
N GLY A 133 8.86 -18.30 10.01
CA GLY A 133 7.80 -19.28 10.16
C GLY A 133 6.69 -19.11 9.13
N TRP A 134 5.83 -20.12 9.05
CA TRP A 134 4.71 -20.17 8.11
C TRP A 134 3.56 -20.99 8.68
N VAL A 135 2.34 -20.60 8.32
CA VAL A 135 1.11 -21.34 8.61
C VAL A 135 0.26 -21.36 7.34
N ARG A 136 -0.26 -22.52 6.99
CA ARG A 136 -1.16 -22.70 5.85
C ARG A 136 -2.53 -22.11 6.17
N GLU A 137 -2.96 -21.16 5.36
CA GLU A 137 -4.27 -20.53 5.52
C GLU A 137 -5.39 -21.49 5.08
N GLY A 138 -6.47 -21.57 5.88
CA GLY A 138 -7.65 -22.36 5.54
C GLY A 138 -7.47 -23.88 5.59
N ALA A 139 -6.39 -24.38 6.21
CA ALA A 139 -6.21 -25.81 6.38
C ALA A 139 -7.20 -26.37 7.42
N THR A 140 -8.03 -27.31 6.99
CA THR A 140 -8.99 -28.05 7.84
C THR A 140 -8.57 -29.49 8.08
N ASP A 141 -7.60 -29.97 7.29
CA ASP A 141 -7.05 -31.32 7.40
C ASP A 141 -6.02 -31.39 8.53
N LYS A 142 -6.16 -32.40 9.40
CA LYS A 142 -5.30 -32.62 10.56
C LYS A 142 -4.00 -33.34 10.20
N GLU A 143 -3.97 -34.07 9.08
CA GLU A 143 -2.80 -34.86 8.63
C GLU A 143 -1.87 -34.04 7.71
N ALA A 144 -2.35 -32.89 7.22
CA ALA A 144 -1.56 -32.04 6.34
C ALA A 144 -0.48 -31.27 7.12
N ASP A 145 0.66 -31.05 6.46
CA ASP A 145 1.66 -30.10 6.93
C ASP A 145 1.11 -28.66 6.88
N VAL A 146 0.60 -28.19 8.02
CA VAL A 146 -0.05 -26.88 8.14
C VAL A 146 0.85 -25.78 8.69
N ALA A 147 2.05 -26.09 9.16
CA ALA A 147 2.93 -25.10 9.77
C ALA A 147 4.42 -25.42 9.63
N TYR A 148 5.24 -24.36 9.68
CA TYR A 148 6.68 -24.42 9.77
C TYR A 148 7.15 -23.47 10.88
N ALA A 149 7.86 -24.00 11.88
CA ALA A 149 8.29 -23.21 13.03
C ALA A 149 9.39 -22.21 12.64
N GLY A 150 9.19 -20.94 13.02
CA GLY A 150 10.20 -19.90 12.87
C GLY A 150 11.51 -20.26 13.57
N ARG A 151 12.61 -19.75 13.02
CA ARG A 151 13.99 -19.96 13.51
C ARG A 151 14.61 -18.69 14.08
N VAL A 152 13.83 -17.64 14.25
CA VAL A 152 14.25 -16.35 14.81
C VAL A 152 13.27 -15.92 15.91
N ARG A 153 13.80 -15.37 16.99
CA ARG A 153 13.05 -14.80 18.12
C ARG A 153 13.63 -13.43 18.47
N PHE A 154 12.76 -12.48 18.77
CA PHE A 154 13.13 -11.12 19.16
C PHE A 154 12.83 -10.92 20.65
N SER A 155 13.78 -10.33 21.39
CA SER A 155 13.52 -9.83 22.74
C SER A 155 12.73 -8.52 22.69
N HIS A 156 12.23 -8.08 23.85
CA HIS A 156 11.77 -6.70 23.99
C HIS A 156 12.94 -5.73 23.83
N ALA A 157 12.67 -4.60 23.17
CA ALA A 157 13.61 -3.50 23.07
C ALA A 157 13.57 -2.66 24.35
N ARG A 158 14.73 -2.56 25.02
CA ARG A 158 14.92 -1.81 26.26
C ARG A 158 15.52 -0.45 25.96
N LEU A 159 15.03 0.60 26.61
CA LEU A 159 15.59 1.94 26.50
C LEU A 159 16.99 1.94 27.11
N VAL A 160 18.00 2.34 26.32
CA VAL A 160 19.39 2.46 26.80
C VAL A 160 19.86 3.89 26.88
N SER A 161 19.25 4.80 26.10
CA SER A 161 19.51 6.24 26.17
C SER A 161 18.37 6.99 25.52
N ASP A 162 17.90 8.06 26.16
CA ASP A 162 16.95 9.03 25.59
C ASP A 162 17.62 10.40 25.32
N GLY A 163 18.95 10.46 25.47
CA GLY A 163 19.70 11.71 25.36
C GLY A 163 19.30 12.77 26.39
N GLY A 164 18.70 12.36 27.53
CA GLY A 164 18.22 13.26 28.58
C GLY A 164 16.93 13.98 28.22
N LYS A 165 16.22 13.56 27.16
CA LYS A 165 14.99 14.22 26.70
C LYS A 165 13.76 13.41 27.11
N PRO A 166 12.76 14.04 27.76
CA PRO A 166 11.51 13.37 28.06
C PRO A 166 10.79 12.94 26.77
N PRO A 167 9.81 12.02 26.86
CA PRO A 167 8.87 11.82 25.77
C PRO A 167 8.24 13.15 25.34
N LEU A 168 7.91 13.25 24.05
CA LEU A 168 7.16 14.37 23.53
C LEU A 168 5.77 14.44 24.17
N ASP A 169 5.26 15.66 24.30
CA ASP A 169 3.87 15.93 24.71
C ASP A 169 2.87 15.19 23.82
N GLU A 170 1.61 15.13 24.25
CA GLU A 170 0.55 14.54 23.43
C GLU A 170 0.47 15.22 22.06
N ILE A 171 0.50 14.43 21.00
CA ILE A 171 0.39 14.94 19.62
C ILE A 171 -0.92 14.41 19.04
N THR A 172 -1.90 15.29 18.85
CA THR A 172 -3.07 14.98 18.03
C THR A 172 -2.65 15.08 16.57
N LEU A 173 -2.62 13.93 15.89
CA LEU A 173 -2.12 13.85 14.52
C LEU A 173 -3.10 14.49 13.53
N ALA A 174 -2.58 15.06 12.44
CA ALA A 174 -3.36 15.35 11.25
C ALA A 174 -4.08 14.08 10.75
N ILE A 175 -5.17 14.25 10.00
CA ILE A 175 -5.99 13.11 9.53
C ILE A 175 -5.12 12.10 8.78
N LEU A 176 -5.08 10.87 9.29
CA LEU A 176 -4.34 9.77 8.69
C LEU A 176 -5.17 9.17 7.55
N GLY A 177 -5.06 9.78 6.38
CA GLY A 177 -5.64 9.28 5.14
C GLY A 177 -4.85 8.12 4.53
N THR A 178 -5.45 7.45 3.55
CA THR A 178 -4.74 6.55 2.64
C THR A 178 -5.40 6.61 1.28
N PRO A 179 -4.63 6.68 0.17
CA PRO A 179 -5.22 6.71 -1.15
C PRO A 179 -6.07 5.45 -1.31
N LYS A 180 -7.29 5.62 -1.83
CA LYS A 180 -8.14 4.45 -2.06
C LYS A 180 -7.49 3.63 -3.17
N PRO A 181 -7.67 2.31 -3.22
CA PRO A 181 -7.17 1.51 -4.33
C PRO A 181 -7.66 1.96 -5.72
N THR A 182 -8.70 2.81 -5.79
CA THR A 182 -9.15 3.47 -7.03
C THR A 182 -8.23 4.60 -7.50
N THR A 183 -7.25 5.03 -6.70
CA THR A 183 -6.16 5.92 -7.10
C THR A 183 -5.12 5.13 -7.89
N THR A 184 -5.50 4.67 -9.08
CA THR A 184 -4.73 3.73 -9.90
C THR A 184 -3.33 4.24 -10.26
N TYR A 185 -3.17 5.54 -10.49
CA TYR A 185 -1.88 6.21 -10.73
C TYR A 185 -0.83 6.03 -9.62
N PHE A 186 -1.24 5.65 -8.41
CA PHE A 186 -0.32 5.41 -7.29
C PHE A 186 0.07 3.93 -7.17
N TYR A 187 -0.74 3.02 -7.71
CA TYR A 187 -0.62 1.57 -7.50
C TYR A 187 -0.22 0.79 -8.75
N LEU A 188 -0.39 1.38 -9.93
CA LEU A 188 -0.11 0.74 -11.20
C LEU A 188 1.10 1.38 -11.90
N ALA A 189 1.86 0.52 -12.57
CA ALA A 189 2.87 0.88 -13.54
C ALA A 189 2.52 0.22 -14.87
N ASN A 190 3.00 0.78 -15.98
CA ASN A 190 2.90 0.11 -17.27
C ASN A 190 3.79 -1.16 -17.31
N LYS A 191 3.71 -1.93 -18.39
CA LYS A 191 4.50 -3.17 -18.54
C LYS A 191 6.02 -2.99 -18.53
N LYS A 192 6.51 -1.76 -18.74
CA LYS A 192 7.94 -1.42 -18.64
C LYS A 192 8.37 -1.06 -17.22
N GLY A 193 7.44 -1.04 -16.26
CA GLY A 193 7.71 -0.68 -14.86
C GLY A 193 7.68 0.83 -14.60
N LEU A 194 7.25 1.64 -15.58
CA LEU A 194 7.22 3.09 -15.46
C LEU A 194 5.85 3.58 -14.94
N PRO A 195 5.81 4.71 -14.20
CA PRO A 195 4.56 5.35 -13.82
C PRO A 195 3.71 5.69 -15.05
N PRO A 196 2.38 5.50 -15.01
CA PRO A 196 1.49 5.83 -16.13
C PRO A 196 1.15 7.33 -16.11
N GLN A 197 2.19 8.17 -16.05
CA GLN A 197 2.06 9.63 -16.00
C GLN A 197 1.39 10.13 -17.28
N GLY A 198 0.36 10.95 -17.15
CA GLY A 198 -0.35 11.50 -18.30
C GLY A 198 -1.31 10.52 -19.01
N GLU A 199 -1.27 9.22 -18.72
CA GLU A 199 -2.16 8.25 -19.37
C GLU A 199 -3.62 8.43 -18.90
N PRO A 200 -4.61 8.54 -19.80
CA PRO A 200 -6.00 8.56 -19.41
C PRO A 200 -6.52 7.17 -19.05
N ASP A 201 -7.55 7.12 -18.20
CA ASP A 201 -8.33 5.90 -17.88
C ASP A 201 -7.52 4.69 -17.36
N VAL A 202 -6.46 4.94 -16.59
CA VAL A 202 -5.66 3.87 -15.96
C VAL A 202 -6.54 3.03 -15.02
N LYS A 203 -6.66 1.73 -15.32
CA LYS A 203 -7.49 0.74 -14.60
C LYS A 203 -6.67 -0.51 -14.29
N TYR A 204 -7.15 -1.32 -13.33
CA TYR A 204 -6.58 -2.66 -13.12
C TYR A 204 -6.90 -3.55 -14.32
N ASP A 205 -5.95 -3.63 -15.22
CA ASP A 205 -5.99 -4.40 -16.45
C ASP A 205 -4.66 -5.14 -16.53
N LYS A 206 -4.71 -6.47 -16.39
CA LYS A 206 -3.53 -7.31 -16.34
C LYS A 206 -2.78 -7.39 -17.67
N ASP A 207 -3.39 -7.01 -18.77
CA ASP A 207 -2.75 -7.03 -20.09
C ASP A 207 -1.98 -5.73 -20.33
N ARG A 208 -2.42 -4.63 -19.72
CA ARG A 208 -1.82 -3.29 -19.88
C ARG A 208 -0.90 -2.85 -18.75
N TYR A 209 -1.20 -3.24 -17.51
CA TYR A 209 -0.54 -2.72 -16.31
C TYR A 209 -0.03 -3.84 -15.40
N GLN A 210 0.75 -3.45 -14.40
CA GLN A 210 1.22 -4.29 -13.31
C GLN A 210 1.18 -3.51 -11.99
N LEU A 211 1.15 -4.22 -10.86
CA LEU A 211 1.25 -3.58 -9.54
C LEU A 211 2.66 -3.00 -9.35
N ARG A 212 2.75 -1.79 -8.78
CA ARG A 212 4.03 -1.14 -8.43
C ARG A 212 4.80 -1.85 -7.31
N GLY A 213 4.14 -2.73 -6.55
CA GLY A 213 4.74 -3.49 -5.46
C GLY A 213 4.09 -3.22 -4.11
N ARG A 214 4.89 -3.25 -3.05
CA ARG A 214 4.41 -3.07 -1.67
C ARG A 214 4.27 -1.58 -1.33
N LYS A 215 3.32 -1.25 -0.46
CA LYS A 215 3.14 0.11 0.06
C LYS A 215 4.23 0.41 1.08
N PHE A 216 5.02 1.46 0.83
CA PHE A 216 5.97 2.05 1.76
C PHE A 216 5.57 3.49 2.08
N TYR A 217 6.06 4.02 3.19
CA TYR A 217 6.05 5.47 3.44
C TYR A 217 7.48 5.97 3.35
N LEU A 218 7.63 7.22 2.92
CA LEU A 218 8.94 7.84 2.77
C LEU A 218 9.42 8.38 4.12
N HIS A 219 10.73 8.48 4.27
CA HIS A 219 11.34 9.19 5.39
C HIS A 219 11.53 10.67 5.06
N PRO A 220 11.39 11.59 6.03
CA PRO A 220 11.71 12.99 5.81
C PRO A 220 13.19 13.13 5.47
N ARG A 221 13.50 13.50 4.21
CA ARG A 221 14.88 13.57 3.71
C ARG A 221 15.49 14.91 4.11
N GLY A 222 16.24 14.93 5.22
CA GLY A 222 16.97 16.13 5.67
C GLY A 222 16.11 17.32 6.15
N ALA A 223 14.78 17.25 6.04
CA ALA A 223 13.85 18.23 6.57
C ALA A 223 12.98 17.57 7.65
N ASN A 224 12.88 18.18 8.83
CA ASN A 224 11.85 17.79 9.78
C ASN A 224 10.48 18.13 9.16
N PRO A 225 9.47 17.26 9.28
CA PRO A 225 8.09 17.62 8.95
C PRO A 225 7.75 18.93 9.68
N ARG A 226 7.18 19.91 8.97
CA ARG A 226 6.69 21.12 9.63
C ARG A 226 5.59 20.72 10.59
N GLU A 227 5.57 21.27 11.80
CA GLU A 227 4.63 20.86 12.85
C GLU A 227 3.18 20.83 12.39
N ARG A 228 2.78 21.87 11.66
CA ARG A 228 1.45 21.99 11.04
C ARG A 228 1.06 20.84 10.11
N GLU A 229 2.01 20.17 9.46
CA GLU A 229 1.72 19.05 8.54
C GLU A 229 1.26 17.80 9.27
N TYR A 230 1.76 17.59 10.49
CA TYR A 230 1.52 16.36 11.23
C TYR A 230 0.67 16.53 12.48
N ARG A 231 0.50 17.76 12.98
CA ARG A 231 -0.27 18.07 14.19
C ARG A 231 -1.52 18.88 13.84
N THR A 232 -2.59 18.65 14.59
CA THR A 232 -3.80 19.49 14.60
C THR A 232 -4.32 19.67 16.02
N ASP A 233 -4.93 20.81 16.32
CA ASP A 233 -5.54 21.07 17.63
C ASP A 233 -6.96 20.47 17.74
N SER A 234 -7.56 20.11 16.60
CA SER A 234 -8.94 19.59 16.54
C SER A 234 -8.96 18.07 16.61
N LYS A 235 -9.50 17.51 17.70
CA LYS A 235 -9.75 16.07 17.83
C LYS A 235 -11.02 15.69 17.06
N THR A 236 -10.93 14.68 16.19
CA THR A 236 -12.05 14.20 15.39
C THR A 236 -12.07 12.67 15.36
N HIS A 237 -13.16 12.07 14.90
CA HIS A 237 -13.22 10.61 14.69
C HIS A 237 -12.21 10.11 13.62
N MET A 238 -11.69 11.02 12.80
CA MET A 238 -10.79 10.76 11.69
C MET A 238 -9.29 10.89 12.05
N ASN A 239 -8.95 11.29 13.27
CA ASN A 239 -7.55 11.38 13.73
C ASN A 239 -7.30 10.63 15.04
N ARG A 240 -6.04 10.60 15.46
CA ARG A 240 -5.58 9.91 16.67
C ARG A 240 -4.57 10.76 17.40
N THR A 241 -4.64 10.75 18.73
CA THR A 241 -3.62 11.34 19.59
C THR A 241 -2.60 10.28 19.98
N ILE A 242 -1.32 10.55 19.72
CA ILE A 242 -0.22 9.71 20.19
C ILE A 242 0.35 10.26 21.50
N ARG A 243 0.80 9.36 22.36
CA ARG A 243 1.37 9.65 23.68
C ARG A 243 2.71 8.94 23.81
N GLY A 244 3.63 9.55 24.56
CA GLY A 244 4.92 8.91 24.86
C GLY A 244 5.81 8.73 23.62
N ALA A 245 5.60 9.52 22.57
CA ALA A 245 6.45 9.52 21.40
C ALA A 245 7.87 9.92 21.82
N ARG A 246 8.88 9.18 21.36
CA ARG A 246 10.26 9.43 21.76
C ARG A 246 10.94 10.41 20.79
N PRO A 247 11.72 11.37 21.28
CA PRO A 247 12.45 12.29 20.42
C PRO A 247 13.52 11.56 19.60
N ALA A 248 13.88 12.14 18.46
CA ALA A 248 14.98 11.66 17.64
C ALA A 248 16.27 11.57 18.47
N GLY A 249 17.05 10.51 18.24
CA GLY A 249 18.26 10.21 19.01
C GLY A 249 18.07 9.22 20.16
N THR A 250 16.82 8.89 20.53
CA THR A 250 16.52 7.83 21.50
C THR A 250 17.03 6.48 20.99
N ARG A 251 17.72 5.72 21.85
CA ARG A 251 18.33 4.43 21.56
C ARG A 251 17.68 3.33 22.39
N PHE A 252 17.37 2.23 21.72
CA PHE A 252 16.91 1.00 22.32
C PHE A 252 17.84 -0.16 21.94
N GLN A 253 17.90 -1.17 22.79
CA GLN A 253 18.65 -2.39 22.55
C GLN A 253 17.74 -3.61 22.72
N PHE A 254 17.86 -4.57 21.81
CA PHE A 254 17.18 -5.86 21.85
C PHE A 254 18.11 -6.94 21.31
N THR A 255 17.79 -8.19 21.62
CA THR A 255 18.52 -9.38 21.18
C THR A 255 17.66 -10.15 20.18
N ILE A 256 18.33 -10.72 19.17
CA ILE A 256 17.72 -11.62 18.21
C ILE A 256 18.36 -12.99 18.38
N ASP A 257 17.61 -13.95 18.89
CA ASP A 257 18.03 -15.34 18.96
C ASP A 257 17.67 -16.05 17.66
N PHE A 258 18.56 -16.88 17.13
CA PHE A 258 18.28 -17.68 15.96
C PHE A 258 18.87 -19.08 16.05
N ARG A 259 18.34 -20.00 15.25
CA ARG A 259 18.80 -21.40 15.20
C ARG A 259 18.99 -21.87 13.76
N ASN A 260 20.11 -22.52 13.48
CA ASN A 260 20.39 -23.23 12.23
C ASN A 260 20.02 -22.42 10.97
N LEU A 261 20.37 -21.13 10.94
CA LEU A 261 20.25 -20.33 9.72
C LEU A 261 21.41 -20.68 8.78
N ALA A 262 21.08 -20.94 7.51
CA ALA A 262 22.12 -21.06 6.49
C ALA A 262 22.88 -19.74 6.35
N ALA A 263 24.11 -19.77 5.82
CA ALA A 263 24.93 -18.56 5.69
C ALA A 263 24.21 -17.45 4.91
N VAL A 264 23.48 -17.82 3.85
CA VAL A 264 22.63 -16.92 3.05
C VAL A 264 21.48 -16.32 3.84
N GLU A 265 20.87 -17.09 4.75
CA GLU A 265 19.72 -16.65 5.55
C GLU A 265 20.17 -15.70 6.67
N LEU A 266 21.30 -16.00 7.33
CA LEU A 266 21.92 -15.10 8.30
C LEU A 266 22.38 -13.81 7.62
N GLY A 267 22.98 -13.90 6.43
CA GLY A 267 23.33 -12.74 5.62
C GLY A 267 22.14 -11.86 5.27
N ALA A 268 21.02 -12.47 4.86
CA ALA A 268 19.79 -11.75 4.57
C ALA A 268 19.22 -11.06 5.81
N LEU A 269 19.25 -11.72 6.98
CA LEU A 269 18.81 -11.14 8.24
C LEU A 269 19.68 -9.94 8.65
N LEU A 270 21.01 -10.11 8.66
CA LEU A 270 21.95 -9.04 8.99
C LEU A 270 21.79 -7.84 8.05
N TRP A 271 21.73 -8.09 6.74
CA TRP A 271 21.52 -7.03 5.76
C TRP A 271 20.16 -6.35 5.92
N ALA A 272 19.08 -7.09 6.19
CA ALA A 272 17.76 -6.50 6.42
C ALA A 272 17.72 -5.62 7.68
N LEU A 273 18.53 -5.91 8.71
CA LEU A 273 18.61 -5.06 9.90
C LEU A 273 19.28 -3.72 9.57
N GLU A 274 20.47 -3.73 8.96
CA GLU A 274 21.29 -2.51 8.81
C GLU A 274 21.14 -1.82 7.44
N MET A 275 20.84 -2.56 6.38
CA MET A 275 20.78 -2.10 4.99
C MET A 275 22.04 -1.33 4.56
N ASP A 276 23.20 -1.87 4.94
CA ASP A 276 24.54 -1.26 4.78
C ASP A 276 24.64 0.16 5.39
N GLY A 277 23.81 0.48 6.38
CA GLY A 277 23.73 1.80 7.01
C GLY A 277 23.14 2.90 6.12
N ARG A 278 22.65 2.56 4.92
CA ARG A 278 22.17 3.51 3.91
C ARG A 278 20.68 3.88 4.05
N ALA A 279 19.95 3.10 4.83
CA ALA A 279 18.50 3.21 4.94
C ALA A 279 18.03 3.09 6.39
N ALA A 280 16.74 3.37 6.61
CA ALA A 280 16.08 3.19 7.90
C ALA A 280 14.78 2.39 7.77
N HIS A 281 14.33 1.89 8.90
CA HIS A 281 13.04 1.23 9.06
C HIS A 281 11.98 2.22 9.50
N GLN A 282 10.71 1.89 9.27
CA GLN A 282 9.58 2.65 9.81
C GLN A 282 8.70 1.78 10.69
N LEU A 283 8.47 2.22 11.93
CA LEU A 283 7.71 1.48 12.96
C LEU A 283 6.65 2.36 13.62
N GLY A 284 5.54 1.78 14.05
CA GLY A 284 4.49 2.49 14.78
C GLY A 284 3.49 3.28 13.91
N LEU A 285 2.70 4.13 14.58
CA LEU A 285 1.68 5.00 14.00
C LEU A 285 2.32 6.31 13.49
N GLY A 286 1.66 6.99 12.54
CA GLY A 286 2.12 8.29 12.05
C GLY A 286 3.23 8.24 10.98
N LYS A 287 3.56 7.05 10.45
CA LYS A 287 4.52 6.89 9.33
C LYS A 287 4.28 7.82 8.14
N PRO A 288 3.03 8.04 7.66
CA PRO A 288 2.78 8.98 6.56
C PRO A 288 3.14 10.43 6.88
N LEU A 289 3.29 10.76 8.17
CA LEU A 289 3.60 12.09 8.70
C LEU A 289 5.06 12.20 9.19
N GLY A 290 5.90 11.22 8.84
CA GLY A 290 7.33 11.21 9.16
C GLY A 290 7.71 10.58 10.51
N PHE A 291 6.75 10.06 11.28
CA PHE A 291 7.05 9.38 12.55
C PHE A 291 7.61 7.98 12.35
N GLY A 292 8.35 7.51 13.35
CA GLY A 292 8.72 6.09 13.45
C GLY A 292 9.96 5.69 12.66
N SER A 293 10.76 6.64 12.21
CA SER A 293 12.03 6.39 11.53
C SER A 293 13.07 5.82 12.51
N VAL A 294 13.59 4.62 12.24
CA VAL A 294 14.54 3.91 13.11
C VAL A 294 15.69 3.33 12.30
N ARG A 295 16.92 3.65 12.68
CA ARG A 295 18.12 2.92 12.22
C ARG A 295 18.40 1.77 13.18
N ILE A 296 18.61 0.57 12.65
CA ILE A 296 19.06 -0.58 13.44
C ILE A 296 20.53 -0.80 13.12
N ARG A 297 21.33 -1.05 14.16
CA ARG A 297 22.73 -1.42 14.04
C ARG A 297 22.98 -2.69 14.83
N VAL A 298 23.73 -3.62 14.27
CA VAL A 298 24.20 -4.81 14.96
C VAL A 298 25.39 -4.36 15.81
N SER A 299 25.30 -4.52 17.13
CA SER A 299 26.39 -4.17 18.06
C SER A 299 27.26 -5.38 18.41
N GLU A 300 26.70 -6.58 18.27
CA GLU A 300 27.35 -7.84 18.61
C GLU A 300 26.73 -8.96 17.77
N LEU A 301 27.56 -9.93 17.39
CA LEU A 301 27.14 -11.20 16.81
C LEU A 301 27.76 -12.31 17.66
N ALA A 302 26.94 -13.24 18.15
CA ALA A 302 27.41 -14.43 18.85
C ALA A 302 26.93 -15.68 18.12
N LEU A 303 27.84 -16.63 17.89
CA LEU A 303 27.58 -17.92 17.26
C LEU A 303 28.11 -19.04 18.15
N ILE A 304 27.45 -20.19 18.10
CA ILE A 304 27.90 -21.38 18.82
C ILE A 304 28.47 -22.40 17.82
N ASP A 305 29.73 -22.77 18.01
CA ASP A 305 30.30 -23.97 17.42
C ASP A 305 29.82 -25.17 18.23
N GLN A 306 28.85 -25.89 17.66
CA GLN A 306 28.26 -27.06 18.29
C GLN A 306 29.30 -28.14 18.60
N ARG A 307 30.28 -28.36 17.72
CA ARG A 307 31.30 -29.38 17.95
C ARG A 307 32.15 -29.01 19.16
N GLN A 308 32.61 -27.77 19.25
CA GLN A 308 33.38 -27.30 20.39
C GLN A 308 32.56 -27.29 21.67
N ARG A 309 31.27 -26.93 21.61
CA ARG A 309 30.36 -26.97 22.76
C ARG A 309 30.25 -28.36 23.39
N TYR A 310 30.33 -29.43 22.60
CA TYR A 310 30.32 -30.81 23.09
C TYR A 310 31.70 -31.34 23.49
N LEU A 311 32.79 -30.66 23.11
CA LEU A 311 34.16 -30.99 23.55
C LEU A 311 34.55 -30.27 24.84
N ASP A 312 33.96 -29.11 25.12
CA ASP A 312 34.21 -28.30 26.31
C ASP A 312 32.90 -28.02 27.07
N LEU A 313 32.80 -28.57 28.28
CA LEU A 313 31.65 -28.42 29.17
C LEU A 313 31.71 -27.16 30.05
N ALA A 314 32.77 -26.35 29.93
CA ALA A 314 32.85 -25.07 30.61
C ALA A 314 31.68 -24.15 30.26
N TYR A 315 31.32 -23.28 31.20
CA TYR A 315 30.29 -22.27 30.96
C TYR A 315 30.76 -21.34 29.83
N GLY A 316 29.98 -21.29 28.73
CA GLY A 316 30.33 -20.52 27.53
C GLY A 316 31.16 -21.30 26.49
N GLY A 317 31.49 -22.56 26.73
CA GLY A 317 32.21 -23.41 25.77
C GLY A 317 31.55 -23.41 24.38
N GLY A 318 32.35 -23.26 23.33
CA GLY A 318 31.90 -23.22 21.94
C GLY A 318 31.27 -21.90 21.47
N TRP A 319 31.01 -20.93 22.34
CA TRP A 319 30.55 -19.61 21.91
C TRP A 319 31.68 -18.76 21.35
N GLN A 320 31.39 -18.10 20.25
CA GLN A 320 32.25 -17.11 19.61
C GLN A 320 31.43 -15.82 19.47
N ALA A 321 31.87 -14.75 20.11
CA ALA A 321 31.22 -13.45 20.06
C ALA A 321 32.15 -12.41 19.45
N TRP A 322 31.60 -11.57 18.57
CA TRP A 322 32.30 -10.47 17.92
C TRP A 322 31.55 -9.18 18.18
N SER A 323 32.28 -8.14 18.57
CA SER A 323 31.79 -6.78 18.79
C SER A 323 32.88 -5.78 18.38
N GLY A 324 32.55 -4.48 18.38
CA GLY A 324 33.51 -3.43 18.02
C GLY A 324 34.11 -3.64 16.62
N GLU A 325 35.43 -3.49 16.50
CA GLU A 325 36.15 -3.58 15.22
C GLU A 325 36.13 -5.00 14.61
N ALA A 326 36.01 -6.04 15.44
CA ALA A 326 35.99 -7.43 14.98
C ALA A 326 34.64 -7.85 14.35
N LEU A 327 33.56 -7.09 14.61
CA LEU A 327 32.21 -7.43 14.17
C LEU A 327 32.04 -7.37 12.65
N GLY A 328 32.54 -6.32 12.01
CA GLY A 328 32.45 -6.14 10.55
C GLY A 328 33.04 -7.33 9.77
N PRO A 329 34.30 -7.72 10.03
CA PRO A 329 34.92 -8.91 9.44
C PRO A 329 34.11 -10.20 9.70
N ALA A 330 33.58 -10.39 10.91
CA ALA A 330 32.79 -11.57 11.26
C ALA A 330 31.48 -11.68 10.47
N MET A 331 30.79 -10.55 10.23
CA MET A 331 29.55 -10.50 9.45
C MET A 331 29.80 -10.65 7.94
N LYS A 332 30.97 -10.23 7.45
CA LYS A 332 31.27 -10.12 6.02
C LYS A 332 30.95 -11.38 5.22
N ARG A 333 31.38 -12.55 5.70
CA ARG A 333 31.14 -13.83 4.99
C ARG A 333 29.66 -14.13 4.76
N TYR A 334 28.80 -13.74 5.70
CA TYR A 334 27.36 -13.97 5.62
C TYR A 334 26.70 -12.97 4.69
N LEU A 335 27.07 -11.69 4.82
CA LEU A 335 26.61 -10.63 3.93
C LEU A 335 26.99 -10.93 2.48
N ASP A 336 28.23 -11.35 2.23
CA ASP A 336 28.70 -11.72 0.89
C ASP A 336 27.90 -12.90 0.33
N ALA A 337 27.67 -13.95 1.12
CA ALA A 337 26.86 -15.09 0.70
C ALA A 337 25.44 -14.66 0.26
N PHE A 338 24.79 -13.78 1.03
CA PHE A 338 23.49 -13.23 0.68
C PHE A 338 23.53 -12.38 -0.59
N LYS A 339 24.49 -11.44 -0.69
CA LYS A 339 24.62 -10.53 -1.82
C LYS A 339 24.90 -11.29 -3.12
N GLU A 340 25.77 -12.30 -3.08
CA GLU A 340 26.06 -13.15 -4.25
C GLU A 340 24.86 -14.02 -4.63
N ALA A 341 24.12 -14.60 -3.67
CA ALA A 341 22.90 -15.34 -3.98
C ALA A 341 21.82 -14.46 -4.63
N MET A 342 21.69 -13.21 -4.17
CA MET A 342 20.78 -12.24 -4.77
C MET A 342 21.20 -11.84 -6.18
N LYS A 343 22.50 -11.63 -6.42
CA LYS A 343 23.03 -11.39 -7.78
C LYS A 343 22.76 -12.58 -8.70
N ALA A 344 23.03 -13.79 -8.25
CA ALA A 344 22.78 -15.00 -9.04
C ALA A 344 21.30 -15.16 -9.41
N ALA A 345 20.38 -14.82 -8.49
CA ALA A 345 18.95 -14.96 -8.71
C ALA A 345 18.31 -13.82 -9.52
N TYR A 346 18.80 -12.58 -9.35
CA TYR A 346 18.11 -11.36 -9.85
C TYR A 346 18.95 -10.47 -10.76
N GLY A 347 20.26 -10.70 -10.83
CA GLY A 347 21.23 -9.79 -11.45
C GLY A 347 21.29 -9.79 -12.96
N ARG A 348 20.14 -9.88 -13.66
CA ARG A 348 19.93 -9.85 -15.13
C ARG A 348 20.89 -8.92 -15.93
N GLY A 349 22.18 -9.25 -15.99
CA GLY A 349 23.24 -8.41 -16.55
C GLY A 349 23.84 -7.33 -15.62
N GLN A 350 23.40 -7.21 -14.36
CA GLN A 350 23.96 -6.27 -13.37
C GLN A 350 25.27 -6.79 -12.75
N ARG A 351 26.21 -5.89 -12.47
CA ARG A 351 27.56 -6.23 -12.02
C ARG A 351 27.66 -6.38 -10.50
N SER A 352 26.79 -5.70 -9.75
CA SER A 352 26.82 -5.71 -8.28
C SER A 352 25.43 -5.86 -7.63
N PHE A 353 25.42 -6.22 -6.34
CA PHE A 353 24.19 -6.32 -5.54
C PHE A 353 23.45 -4.97 -5.44
N ASP A 354 24.20 -3.87 -5.38
CA ASP A 354 23.66 -2.52 -5.26
C ASP A 354 23.00 -2.03 -6.55
N GLU A 355 23.35 -2.61 -7.69
CA GLU A 355 22.76 -2.31 -9.01
C GLU A 355 21.47 -3.09 -9.27
N LEU A 356 21.10 -4.05 -8.41
CA LEU A 356 19.83 -4.76 -8.52
C LEU A 356 18.68 -3.76 -8.36
N ILE A 357 17.79 -3.69 -9.36
CA ILE A 357 16.70 -2.68 -9.40
C ILE A 357 15.89 -2.69 -8.10
N ASN A 358 15.55 -3.88 -7.60
CA ASN A 358 14.79 -4.02 -6.35
C ASN A 358 15.56 -3.56 -5.10
N ILE A 359 16.89 -3.67 -5.08
CA ILE A 359 17.72 -3.19 -3.97
C ILE A 359 17.87 -1.68 -4.03
N ARG A 360 18.17 -1.15 -5.23
CA ARG A 360 18.28 0.27 -5.49
C ARG A 360 16.99 1.01 -5.15
N ASP A 361 15.85 0.51 -5.63
CA ASP A 361 14.54 1.09 -5.34
C ASP A 361 14.22 1.05 -3.83
N LEU A 362 14.50 -0.09 -3.17
CA LEU A 362 14.27 -0.22 -1.72
C LEU A 362 15.11 0.78 -0.92
N LEU A 363 16.40 0.90 -1.23
CA LEU A 363 17.31 1.84 -0.57
C LEU A 363 16.91 3.28 -0.85
N ALA A 364 16.49 3.62 -2.07
CA ALA A 364 15.99 4.95 -2.39
C ALA A 364 14.72 5.29 -1.58
N ILE A 365 13.76 4.37 -1.47
CA ILE A 365 12.54 4.57 -0.68
C ILE A 365 12.85 4.77 0.81
N LEU A 366 13.77 3.96 1.34
CA LEU A 366 14.08 3.91 2.78
C LEU A 366 15.24 4.82 3.20
N ALA A 367 15.80 5.62 2.29
CA ALA A 367 16.86 6.55 2.59
C ALA A 367 16.36 7.68 3.50
N LEU A 368 17.08 7.94 4.59
CA LEU A 368 16.87 9.11 5.47
C LEU A 368 17.48 10.39 4.89
N GLU A 369 18.44 10.22 4.01
CA GLU A 369 19.24 11.30 3.43
C GLU A 369 19.11 11.20 1.92
N GLY A 370 19.09 12.33 1.24
CA GLY A 370 18.99 12.38 -0.21
C GLY A 370 19.43 13.72 -0.75
N LYS A 371 19.62 13.78 -2.06
CA LYS A 371 20.10 15.00 -2.75
C LYS A 371 19.14 16.19 -2.60
N ARG A 372 17.86 15.95 -2.27
CA ARG A 372 16.83 16.98 -2.12
C ARG A 372 16.21 16.91 -0.73
N GLN A 373 16.06 18.08 -0.11
CA GLN A 373 15.24 18.23 1.08
C GLN A 373 13.78 18.38 0.67
N LEU A 374 13.01 17.30 0.80
CA LEU A 374 11.60 17.29 0.46
C LEU A 374 10.77 17.26 1.74
N PRO A 375 9.84 18.21 1.95
CA PRO A 375 8.90 18.11 3.05
C PRO A 375 8.01 16.88 2.86
N ILE A 376 7.68 16.20 3.95
CA ILE A 376 6.68 15.12 3.92
C ILE A 376 5.35 15.68 4.35
N HIS A 377 4.40 15.62 3.43
CA HIS A 377 2.99 15.82 3.70
C HIS A 377 2.17 14.82 2.87
N TYR A 378 0.96 14.56 3.34
CA TYR A 378 -0.01 13.83 2.54
C TYR A 378 -0.44 14.68 1.33
N PRO A 379 -0.81 14.10 0.18
CA PRO A 379 -1.34 14.89 -0.94
C PRO A 379 -2.54 15.72 -0.47
N ARG A 380 -2.44 17.04 -0.63
CA ARG A 380 -3.42 18.02 -0.15
C ARG A 380 -3.45 19.25 -1.06
N PRO A 381 -4.57 19.99 -1.11
CA PRO A 381 -4.58 21.32 -1.70
C PRO A 381 -3.74 22.33 -0.91
N PRO A 382 -3.34 23.44 -1.55
CA PRO A 382 -2.89 24.62 -0.83
C PRO A 382 -4.08 25.30 -0.12
N LEU A 383 -3.81 26.00 0.98
CA LEU A 383 -4.81 26.82 1.67
C LEU A 383 -5.00 28.14 0.90
N GLN A 384 -6.24 28.50 0.59
CA GLN A 384 -6.56 29.84 0.09
C GLN A 384 -7.11 30.70 1.22
N ARG A 385 -6.48 31.85 1.46
CA ARG A 385 -6.95 32.83 2.45
C ARG A 385 -6.75 34.24 1.90
N ASP A 386 -7.81 35.05 1.93
CA ASP A 386 -7.80 36.42 1.45
C ASP A 386 -7.31 36.55 -0.01
N GLY A 387 -7.69 35.59 -0.86
CA GLY A 387 -7.28 35.51 -2.26
C GLY A 387 -5.86 34.98 -2.51
N VAL A 388 -5.08 34.71 -1.46
CA VAL A 388 -3.69 34.25 -1.56
C VAL A 388 -3.57 32.75 -1.25
N TRP A 389 -2.85 32.02 -2.10
CA TRP A 389 -2.53 30.61 -1.91
C TRP A 389 -1.32 30.43 -1.00
N ARG A 390 -1.40 29.47 -0.08
CA ARG A 390 -0.36 29.18 0.93
C ARG A 390 -0.06 27.69 1.01
N ASP A 391 1.21 27.36 1.21
CA ASP A 391 1.69 26.01 1.53
C ASP A 391 1.41 25.66 3.01
N GLU A 392 0.12 25.48 3.28
CA GLU A 392 -0.44 25.17 4.59
C GLU A 392 -1.57 24.13 4.47
N PRO A 393 -1.71 23.22 5.44
CA PRO A 393 -2.83 22.29 5.49
C PRO A 393 -4.19 22.98 5.64
N LEU A 394 -5.22 22.36 5.06
CA LEU A 394 -6.60 22.82 5.23
C LEU A 394 -7.09 22.52 6.66
N PRO A 395 -7.62 23.51 7.40
CA PRO A 395 -8.14 23.32 8.76
C PRO A 395 -9.18 22.20 8.87
N GLU A 396 -10.02 22.04 7.86
CA GLU A 396 -11.09 21.04 7.81
C GLU A 396 -10.57 19.64 7.46
N GLY A 397 -9.29 19.51 7.08
CA GLY A 397 -8.67 18.23 6.74
C GLY A 397 -9.16 17.63 5.42
N ASN A 398 -9.64 18.48 4.49
CA ASN A 398 -10.19 18.09 3.17
C ASN A 398 -9.11 17.64 2.15
N ASN A 399 -8.09 16.90 2.60
CA ASN A 399 -6.98 16.43 1.75
C ASN A 399 -7.43 15.55 0.57
N PHE A 400 -8.64 14.96 0.64
CA PHE A 400 -9.20 14.17 -0.46
C PHE A 400 -9.40 15.01 -1.74
N GLU A 401 -9.52 16.33 -1.63
CA GLU A 401 -9.73 17.22 -2.77
C GLU A 401 -8.55 17.22 -3.75
N TRP A 402 -7.33 16.96 -3.28
CA TRP A 402 -6.18 16.73 -4.15
C TRP A 402 -6.45 15.59 -5.14
N PHE A 403 -7.05 14.49 -4.67
CA PHE A 403 -7.37 13.34 -5.53
C PHE A 403 -8.54 13.63 -6.48
N VAL A 404 -9.45 14.51 -6.08
CA VAL A 404 -10.54 14.99 -6.96
C VAL A 404 -9.94 15.82 -8.09
N GLY A 405 -9.07 16.78 -7.78
CA GLY A 405 -8.34 17.57 -8.75
C GLY A 405 -7.50 16.69 -9.67
N ASN A 406 -6.74 15.75 -9.10
CA ASN A 406 -5.88 14.87 -9.91
C ASN A 406 -6.69 14.00 -10.87
N LYS A 407 -7.86 13.52 -10.43
CA LYS A 407 -8.77 12.78 -11.32
C LYS A 407 -9.35 13.67 -12.42
N ARG A 408 -9.64 14.94 -12.12
CA ARG A 408 -10.12 15.90 -13.13
C ARG A 408 -9.09 16.10 -14.23
N ARG A 409 -7.80 16.15 -13.90
CA ARG A 409 -6.71 16.22 -14.90
C ARG A 409 -6.70 15.06 -15.89
N ALA A 410 -7.29 13.92 -15.55
CA ALA A 410 -7.38 12.76 -16.45
C ALA A 410 -8.52 12.85 -17.48
N VAL A 411 -9.45 13.80 -17.34
CA VAL A 411 -10.66 13.87 -18.18
C VAL A 411 -10.92 15.26 -18.75
N ALA A 412 -10.44 16.32 -18.10
CA ALA A 412 -10.76 17.68 -18.50
C ALA A 412 -9.86 18.13 -19.67
N PRO A 413 -10.42 18.70 -20.75
CA PRO A 413 -9.66 19.10 -21.94
C PRO A 413 -8.48 20.03 -21.63
N GLU A 414 -8.61 20.91 -20.64
CA GLU A 414 -7.58 21.87 -20.24
C GLU A 414 -6.29 21.20 -19.71
N TYR A 415 -6.35 19.92 -19.34
CA TYR A 415 -5.22 19.15 -18.83
C TYR A 415 -4.77 18.02 -19.77
N HIS A 416 -5.26 17.97 -21.01
CA HIS A 416 -4.97 16.87 -21.93
C HIS A 416 -3.46 16.59 -22.09
N ASP A 417 -2.64 17.64 -22.13
CA ASP A 417 -1.19 17.52 -22.36
C ASP A 417 -0.38 17.31 -21.06
N LEU A 418 -0.99 17.53 -19.89
CA LEU A 418 -0.36 17.35 -18.57
C LEU A 418 -0.75 16.01 -17.92
N GLY A 419 -2.04 15.69 -18.03
CA GLY A 419 -2.72 14.56 -17.44
C GLY A 419 -2.57 14.47 -15.90
N PRO A 420 -2.97 13.34 -15.30
CA PRO A 420 -2.93 13.13 -13.86
C PRO A 420 -1.51 12.83 -13.36
N TYR A 421 -1.18 13.28 -12.15
CA TYR A 421 0.04 12.92 -11.43
C TYR A 421 0.01 11.46 -10.98
N ALA A 422 1.06 10.72 -11.36
CA ALA A 422 1.40 9.40 -10.85
C ALA A 422 2.52 9.47 -9.80
N LEU A 423 2.68 8.41 -9.01
CA LEU A 423 3.84 8.33 -8.12
C LEU A 423 5.10 8.04 -8.95
N PRO A 424 6.15 8.86 -8.85
CA PRO A 424 7.39 8.69 -9.61
C PRO A 424 8.13 7.41 -9.19
N LEU A 425 9.20 7.08 -9.92
CA LEU A 425 10.16 6.08 -9.48
C LEU A 425 10.90 6.60 -8.23
N PRO A 426 11.31 5.73 -7.29
CA PRO A 426 11.92 6.15 -6.03
C PRO A 426 13.15 7.06 -6.15
N GLU A 427 13.97 6.85 -7.18
CA GLU A 427 15.18 7.64 -7.44
C GLU A 427 14.87 9.01 -8.09
N GLU A 428 13.74 9.10 -8.76
CA GLU A 428 13.26 10.30 -9.47
C GLU A 428 12.26 11.12 -8.64
N ASP A 429 12.00 10.69 -7.39
CA ASP A 429 11.00 11.30 -6.55
C ASP A 429 11.36 12.74 -6.17
N GLY A 430 10.63 13.67 -6.79
CA GLY A 430 10.67 15.10 -6.52
C GLY A 430 9.60 15.59 -5.56
N GLY A 431 8.78 14.69 -5.01
CA GLY A 431 7.55 15.03 -4.30
C GLY A 431 6.37 15.22 -5.24
N LEU A 432 5.17 15.24 -4.65
CA LEU A 432 3.93 15.56 -5.36
C LEU A 432 3.61 17.04 -5.17
N PRO A 433 3.13 17.75 -6.20
CA PRO A 433 2.72 19.14 -6.05
C PRO A 433 1.46 19.25 -5.19
N LEU A 434 1.25 20.44 -4.64
CA LEU A 434 -0.06 20.81 -4.11
C LEU A 434 -0.95 21.11 -5.31
N ILE A 435 -2.14 20.54 -5.36
CA ILE A 435 -3.11 20.90 -6.39
C ILE A 435 -4.48 21.18 -5.79
N THR A 436 -5.18 22.14 -6.37
CA THR A 436 -6.55 22.48 -5.99
C THR A 436 -7.52 21.36 -6.35
N ARG A 437 -8.74 21.42 -5.81
CA ARG A 437 -9.84 20.53 -6.23
C ARG A 437 -10.14 20.61 -7.74
N LYS A 438 -9.77 21.72 -8.40
CA LYS A 438 -9.94 21.91 -9.84
C LYS A 438 -8.80 21.29 -10.66
N GLY A 439 -7.71 20.88 -10.02
CA GLY A 439 -6.56 20.27 -10.69
C GLY A 439 -5.46 21.26 -11.10
N GLU A 440 -5.54 22.51 -10.62
CA GLU A 440 -4.54 23.56 -10.79
C GLU A 440 -3.39 23.32 -9.80
N ASP A 441 -2.15 23.35 -10.28
CA ASP A 441 -0.91 23.17 -9.52
C ASP A 441 -0.25 24.47 -9.05
#